data_AF-A0A0F7VTN2-F1
#
_entry.id   AF-A0A0F7VTN2-F1
#
_cell.length_a   1.000
_cell.length_b   1.000
_cell.length_c   1.000
_cell.angle_alpha   90.00
_cell.angle_beta   90.00
_cell.angle_gamma   90.00
#
_symmetry.space_group_name_H-M   'P 1'
#
loop_
_entity.id
_entity.type
_entity.pdbx_description
1 polymer ?
#
loop_
_entity_poly.entity_id
_entity_poly.type
_entity_poly.pdbx_seq_one_letter_code
_entity_poly.pdbx_strand_id
1 'polypeptide(L)'
;MPDIDCIEVEVLTGDEPGAGTDALVYLGIGGREFLLDNDDEDDFRRGDRNYFTLGRGSTVTHPSTNDPRTPPLTFEDLDRHPVYLRLEAQVEDDSWLLDNVWVRVGCDESVERYGRRMLDGGESRSLWLGIRHGRVLHLERVR
;
A
#
# COMPACT_ATOMS: atom_id res chain seq x y z
N MET A 1 8.29 -12.82 -19.04
CA MET A 1 8.55 -12.89 -17.58
C MET A 1 7.33 -13.50 -16.91
N PRO A 2 7.44 -14.09 -15.71
CA PRO A 2 6.24 -14.60 -15.05
C PRO A 2 5.25 -13.47 -14.81
N ASP A 3 3.96 -13.80 -14.92
CA ASP A 3 2.88 -12.88 -14.59
C ASP A 3 2.73 -12.80 -13.07
N ILE A 4 2.29 -11.65 -12.57
CA ILE A 4 1.98 -11.43 -11.17
C ILE A 4 0.54 -11.87 -10.94
N ASP A 5 0.36 -12.92 -10.14
CA ASP A 5 -0.97 -13.45 -9.80
C ASP A 5 -1.54 -12.89 -8.50
N CYS A 6 -0.69 -12.33 -7.64
CA CYS A 6 -1.02 -11.86 -6.31
C CYS A 6 -0.05 -10.78 -5.81
N ILE A 7 -0.59 -9.80 -5.07
CA ILE A 7 0.17 -8.79 -4.35
C ILE A 7 -0.42 -8.69 -2.94
N GLU A 8 0.43 -8.81 -1.92
CA GLU A 8 0.05 -8.66 -0.52
C GLU A 8 0.61 -7.34 0.02
N VAL A 9 -0.22 -6.57 0.73
CA VAL A 9 0.17 -5.31 1.36
C VAL A 9 -0.12 -5.39 2.85
N GLU A 10 0.87 -5.05 3.67
CA GLU A 10 0.70 -4.83 5.11
C GLU A 10 0.91 -3.34 5.38
N VAL A 11 -0.03 -2.72 6.07
CA VAL A 11 0.02 -1.30 6.46
C VAL A 11 -0.12 -1.20 7.96
N LEU A 12 0.71 -0.38 8.58
CA LEU A 12 0.59 -0.01 9.99
C LEU A 12 0.31 1.50 10.07
N THR A 13 -0.83 1.84 10.66
CA THR A 13 -1.20 3.22 10.98
C THR A 13 -0.64 3.59 12.35
N GLY A 14 -0.18 4.83 12.50
CA GLY A 14 0.35 5.33 13.77
C GLY A 14 -0.67 5.35 14.89
N ASP A 15 -0.18 5.30 16.14
CA ASP A 15 -1.00 5.26 17.35
C ASP A 15 -1.08 6.63 18.06
N GLU A 16 -1.18 7.71 17.29
CA GLU A 16 -1.36 9.07 17.81
C GLU A 16 -2.81 9.57 17.58
N PRO A 17 -3.33 10.51 18.39
CA PRO A 17 -4.63 11.11 18.13
C PRO A 17 -4.71 11.73 16.72
N GLY A 18 -5.74 11.35 15.97
CA GLY A 18 -5.92 11.80 14.58
C GLY A 18 -5.03 11.08 13.56
N ALA A 19 -4.36 9.98 13.93
CA ALA A 19 -3.48 9.24 13.04
C ALA A 19 -4.19 8.49 11.91
N GLY A 20 -5.44 8.07 12.10
CA GLY A 20 -6.20 7.33 11.09
C GLY A 20 -6.78 8.22 10.00
N THR A 21 -7.27 7.60 8.93
CA THR A 21 -7.90 8.31 7.80
C THR A 21 -9.08 7.53 7.25
N ASP A 22 -10.11 8.26 6.80
CA ASP A 22 -11.23 7.71 6.03
C ASP A 22 -11.05 7.96 4.51
N ALA A 23 -9.91 8.52 4.11
CA ALA A 23 -9.63 8.84 2.71
C ALA A 23 -9.13 7.60 1.94
N LEU A 24 -9.29 7.62 0.61
CA LEU A 24 -8.87 6.50 -0.23
C LEU A 24 -7.35 6.38 -0.29
N VAL A 25 -6.85 5.16 -0.07
CA VAL A 25 -5.42 4.83 -0.13
C VAL A 25 -5.16 3.89 -1.31
N TYR A 26 -4.15 4.19 -2.11
CA TYR A 26 -3.81 3.45 -3.32
C TYR A 26 -2.39 2.89 -3.25
N LEU A 27 -2.21 1.66 -3.71
CA LEU A 27 -0.90 1.11 -4.08
C LEU A 27 -0.64 1.39 -5.56
N GLY A 28 0.40 2.15 -5.87
CA GLY A 28 0.96 2.26 -7.21
C GLY A 28 2.04 1.20 -7.43
N ILE A 29 1.85 0.33 -8.42
CA ILE A 29 2.81 -0.73 -8.79
C ILE A 29 2.58 -1.16 -10.25
N GLY A 30 3.67 -1.44 -10.99
CA GLY A 30 3.57 -1.89 -12.38
C GLY A 30 2.91 -0.88 -13.32
N GLY A 31 3.03 0.42 -13.02
CA GLY A 31 2.52 1.50 -13.89
C GLY A 31 1.03 1.82 -13.73
N ARG A 32 0.34 1.23 -12.75
CA ARG A 32 -1.07 1.53 -12.41
C ARG A 32 -1.29 1.55 -10.90
N GLU A 33 -2.50 1.92 -10.48
CA GLU A 33 -2.90 1.97 -9.07
C GLU A 33 -3.99 0.94 -8.75
N PHE A 34 -3.99 0.50 -7.49
CA PHE A 34 -4.96 -0.41 -6.89
C PHE A 34 -5.47 0.22 -5.59
N LEU A 35 -6.79 0.23 -5.40
CA LEU A 35 -7.39 0.71 -4.16
C LEU A 35 -7.14 -0.32 -3.04
N LEU A 36 -6.68 0.16 -1.90
CA LEU A 36 -6.56 -0.62 -0.67
C LEU A 36 -7.75 -0.29 0.21
N ASP A 37 -8.70 -1.22 0.25
CA ASP A 37 -9.99 -1.09 0.93
C ASP A 37 -10.51 -2.52 1.06
N ASN A 38 -10.53 -3.09 2.27
CA ASN A 38 -10.99 -4.46 2.53
C ASN A 38 -12.52 -4.53 2.56
N ASP A 39 -13.06 -5.68 2.16
CA ASP A 39 -14.50 -5.91 2.25
C ASP A 39 -14.94 -6.02 3.73
N ASP A 40 -15.97 -5.25 4.10
CA ASP A 40 -16.55 -5.21 5.46
C ASP A 40 -15.58 -4.84 6.61
N GLU A 41 -14.46 -4.16 6.32
CA GLU A 41 -13.52 -3.63 7.33
C GLU A 41 -13.44 -2.09 7.27
N ASP A 42 -13.25 -1.46 8.42
CA ASP A 42 -12.98 -0.02 8.54
C ASP A 42 -11.46 0.15 8.62
N ASP A 43 -10.80 0.30 7.47
CA ASP A 43 -9.35 0.27 7.37
C ASP A 43 -8.67 1.55 7.91
N PHE A 44 -7.36 1.47 8.11
CA PHE A 44 -6.49 2.61 8.43
C PHE A 44 -6.88 3.40 9.68
N ARG A 45 -7.50 2.73 10.66
CA ARG A 45 -7.76 3.36 11.96
C ARG A 45 -6.47 3.54 12.72
N ARG A 46 -6.50 4.45 13.68
CA ARG A 46 -5.38 4.70 14.58
C ARG A 46 -4.88 3.39 15.22
N GLY A 47 -3.59 3.12 15.07
CA GLY A 47 -2.93 1.93 15.65
C GLY A 47 -3.22 0.62 14.92
N ASP A 48 -4.04 0.63 13.86
CA ASP A 48 -4.40 -0.58 13.15
C ASP A 48 -3.26 -1.10 12.28
N ARG A 49 -3.26 -2.43 12.15
CA ARG A 49 -2.48 -3.15 11.15
C ARG A 49 -3.44 -3.84 10.19
N ASN A 50 -3.56 -3.28 8.98
CA ASN A 50 -4.42 -3.83 7.93
C ASN A 50 -3.59 -4.65 6.94
N TYR A 51 -4.20 -5.70 6.40
CA TYR A 51 -3.60 -6.57 5.38
C TYR A 51 -4.51 -6.61 4.16
N PHE A 52 -3.94 -6.42 2.97
CA PHE A 52 -4.67 -6.40 1.71
C PHE A 52 -4.08 -7.42 0.75
N THR A 53 -4.94 -8.22 0.12
CA THR A 53 -4.55 -9.11 -0.96
C THR A 53 -5.23 -8.68 -2.25
N LEU A 54 -4.44 -8.49 -3.30
CA LEU A 54 -4.88 -8.17 -4.67
C LEU A 54 -4.71 -9.40 -5.56
N GLY A 55 -5.70 -9.69 -6.41
CA GLY A 55 -5.64 -10.83 -7.35
C GLY A 55 -6.06 -12.16 -6.73
N ARG A 56 -5.19 -13.17 -6.78
CA ARG A 56 -5.50 -14.50 -6.25
C ARG A 56 -5.68 -14.43 -4.72
N GLY A 57 -6.86 -14.81 -4.24
CA GLY A 57 -7.19 -14.74 -2.80
C GLY A 57 -7.50 -13.32 -2.31
N SER A 58 -7.97 -12.44 -3.22
CA SER A 58 -8.19 -11.04 -2.91
C SER A 58 -9.14 -10.81 -1.72
N THR A 59 -8.79 -9.83 -0.89
CA THR A 59 -9.57 -9.36 0.27
C THR A 59 -10.20 -7.99 0.05
N VAL A 60 -9.76 -7.26 -0.99
CA VAL A 60 -10.21 -5.89 -1.23
C VAL A 60 -11.59 -5.82 -1.86
N THR A 61 -12.26 -4.69 -1.63
CA THR A 61 -13.44 -4.31 -2.38
C THR A 61 -13.13 -4.24 -3.87
N HIS A 62 -14.13 -4.56 -4.69
CA HIS A 62 -14.02 -4.55 -6.15
C HIS A 62 -12.83 -5.39 -6.70
N PRO A 63 -12.71 -6.67 -6.34
CA PRO A 63 -11.54 -7.48 -6.66
C PRO A 63 -11.30 -7.64 -8.16
N SER A 64 -12.35 -7.55 -8.99
CA SER A 64 -12.23 -7.66 -10.45
C SER A 64 -11.55 -6.45 -11.09
N THR A 65 -11.74 -5.25 -10.55
CA THR A 65 -11.09 -4.02 -11.04
C THR A 65 -9.74 -3.76 -10.37
N ASN A 66 -9.53 -4.34 -9.18
CA ASN A 66 -8.26 -4.35 -8.45
C ASN A 66 -7.41 -5.62 -8.71
N ASP A 67 -7.63 -6.31 -9.84
CA ASP A 67 -6.90 -7.54 -10.18
C ASP A 67 -5.60 -7.23 -10.97
N PRO A 68 -4.40 -7.57 -10.47
CA PRO A 68 -3.14 -7.40 -11.20
C PRO A 68 -3.03 -8.30 -12.43
N ARG A 69 -3.95 -9.25 -12.60
CA ARG A 69 -4.05 -10.11 -13.80
C ARG A 69 -4.86 -9.46 -14.92
N THR A 70 -5.46 -8.28 -14.70
CA THR A 70 -6.38 -7.65 -15.66
C THR A 70 -6.12 -6.14 -15.86
N PRO A 71 -5.35 -5.71 -16.88
CA PRO A 71 -4.46 -6.55 -17.70
C PRO A 71 -3.31 -7.13 -16.85
N PRO A 72 -2.69 -8.23 -17.30
CA PRO A 72 -1.60 -8.87 -16.56
C PRO A 72 -0.41 -7.93 -16.36
N LEU A 73 0.02 -7.81 -15.10
CA LEU A 73 1.31 -7.24 -14.74
C LEU A 73 2.39 -8.34 -14.75
N THR A 74 3.60 -7.96 -15.10
CA THR A 74 4.78 -8.83 -15.11
C THR A 74 5.85 -8.29 -14.17
N PHE A 75 6.83 -9.12 -13.82
CA PHE A 75 8.00 -8.67 -13.07
C PHE A 75 8.81 -7.57 -13.80
N GLU A 76 8.74 -7.48 -15.13
CA GLU A 76 9.41 -6.40 -15.88
C GLU A 76 8.80 -5.03 -15.55
N ASP A 77 7.49 -4.99 -15.35
CA ASP A 77 6.77 -3.76 -15.04
C ASP A 77 7.20 -3.20 -13.68
N LEU A 78 7.64 -4.08 -12.77
CA LEU A 78 8.19 -3.69 -11.47
C LEU A 78 9.53 -2.96 -11.57
N ASP A 79 10.33 -3.26 -12.59
CA ASP A 79 11.62 -2.58 -12.81
C ASP A 79 11.47 -1.28 -13.60
N ARG A 80 10.37 -1.14 -14.35
CA ARG A 80 10.09 0.01 -15.22
C ARG A 80 9.34 1.14 -14.50
N HIS A 81 8.64 0.81 -13.42
CA HIS A 81 7.75 1.74 -12.73
C HIS A 81 8.06 1.82 -11.24
N PRO A 82 7.91 3.01 -10.63
CA PRO A 82 8.07 3.14 -9.19
C PRO A 82 6.97 2.35 -8.46
N VAL A 83 7.30 1.85 -7.28
CA VAL A 83 6.33 1.39 -6.30
C VAL A 83 6.09 2.50 -5.29
N TYR A 84 4.82 2.79 -4.98
CA TYR A 84 4.47 3.85 -4.04
C TYR A 84 3.11 3.61 -3.40
N LEU A 85 2.91 4.22 -2.23
CA LEU A 85 1.61 4.38 -1.59
C LEU A 85 1.11 5.80 -1.83
N ARG A 86 -0.17 5.98 -2.12
CA ARG A 86 -0.78 7.30 -2.34
C ARG A 86 -2.06 7.48 -1.55
N LEU A 87 -2.20 8.63 -0.90
CA LEU A 87 -3.40 9.07 -0.18
C LEU A 87 -4.17 10.09 -1.05
N GLU A 88 -5.45 9.84 -1.31
CA GLU A 88 -6.35 10.76 -2.04
C GLU A 88 -7.05 11.75 -1.08
N ALA A 89 -6.27 12.46 -0.27
CA ALA A 89 -6.81 13.45 0.68
C ALA A 89 -7.52 14.61 -0.04
N GLN A 90 -8.76 14.91 0.34
CA GLN A 90 -9.59 16.01 -0.14
C GLN A 90 -9.61 17.19 0.84
N VAL A 91 -9.57 16.91 2.14
CA VAL A 91 -9.60 17.91 3.22
C VAL A 91 -8.40 17.77 4.16
N GLU A 92 -8.21 18.72 5.07
CA GLU A 92 -7.09 18.69 6.02
C GLU A 92 -7.18 17.52 7.00
N ASP A 93 -8.39 17.17 7.40
CA ASP A 93 -8.69 16.10 8.35
C ASP A 93 -8.48 14.70 7.75
N ASP A 94 -8.27 14.58 6.43
CA ASP A 94 -7.91 13.32 5.77
C ASP A 94 -6.44 12.93 6.03
N SER A 95 -5.68 13.76 6.73
CA SER A 95 -4.27 13.49 7.01
C SER A 95 -4.11 12.16 7.74
N TRP A 96 -3.09 11.40 7.34
CA TRP A 96 -2.87 10.04 7.80
C TRP A 96 -1.45 9.89 8.33
N LEU A 97 -1.29 9.36 9.54
CA LEU A 97 0.01 9.03 10.10
C LEU A 97 0.33 7.58 9.75
N LEU A 98 1.20 7.41 8.76
CA LEU A 98 1.68 6.10 8.34
C LEU A 98 2.91 5.71 9.17
N ASP A 99 2.85 4.57 9.85
CA ASP A 99 3.97 4.02 10.62
C ASP A 99 4.79 3.02 9.79
N ASN A 100 4.15 2.13 9.04
CA ASN A 100 4.88 1.19 8.19
C ASN A 100 4.05 0.71 7.00
N VAL A 101 4.74 0.31 5.94
CA VAL A 101 4.14 -0.37 4.79
C VAL A 101 5.11 -1.39 4.20
N TRP A 102 4.60 -2.59 3.97
CA TRP A 102 5.28 -3.67 3.26
C TRP A 102 4.43 -4.17 2.11
N VAL A 103 5.04 -4.32 0.94
CA VAL A 103 4.41 -4.90 -0.25
C VAL A 103 5.18 -6.15 -0.63
N ARG A 104 4.49 -7.27 -0.83
CA ARG A 104 5.05 -8.53 -1.32
C ARG A 104 4.37 -8.91 -2.62
N VAL A 105 5.16 -9.33 -3.60
CA VAL A 105 4.66 -9.79 -4.90
C VAL A 105 4.81 -11.31 -4.98
N GLY A 106 3.69 -12.00 -5.19
CA GLY A 106 3.57 -13.46 -5.15
C GLY A 106 3.05 -13.98 -3.80
N CYS A 107 2.10 -14.92 -3.85
CA CYS A 107 1.40 -15.48 -2.69
C CYS A 107 2.01 -16.79 -2.13
N ASP A 108 2.75 -17.59 -2.93
CA ASP A 108 3.30 -18.89 -2.48
C ASP A 108 4.75 -18.77 -1.99
N GLU A 109 5.60 -18.20 -2.83
CA GLU A 109 6.94 -17.77 -2.49
C GLU A 109 7.02 -16.30 -2.90
N SER A 110 7.26 -15.40 -1.94
CA SER A 110 7.42 -13.98 -2.25
C SER A 110 8.64 -13.81 -3.14
N VAL A 111 8.44 -13.35 -4.37
CA VAL A 111 9.53 -13.16 -5.34
C VAL A 111 10.19 -11.80 -5.10
N GLU A 112 9.42 -10.80 -4.68
CA GLU A 112 9.90 -9.44 -4.45
C GLU A 112 9.21 -8.79 -3.25
N ARG A 113 9.95 -7.98 -2.50
CA ARG A 113 9.44 -7.22 -1.35
C ARG A 113 9.83 -5.75 -1.45
N TYR A 114 8.90 -4.86 -1.13
CA TYR A 114 9.10 -3.41 -1.07
C TYR A 114 8.69 -2.88 0.29
N GLY A 115 9.37 -1.84 0.72
CA GLY A 115 9.07 -1.11 1.95
C GLY A 115 10.03 0.05 2.09
N ARG A 116 10.16 0.60 3.29
CA ARG A 116 11.14 1.66 3.55
C ARG A 116 11.93 1.37 4.81
N ARG A 117 13.25 1.23 4.66
CA ARG A 117 14.18 1.03 5.80
C ARG A 117 14.19 2.19 6.80
N MET A 118 13.73 3.40 6.44
CA MET A 118 13.67 4.53 7.39
C MET A 118 12.66 4.35 8.52
N LEU A 119 11.64 3.51 8.33
CA LEU A 119 10.68 3.16 9.39
C LEU A 119 11.24 2.03 10.28
N ASP A 120 12.26 1.32 9.80
CA ASP A 120 13.02 0.32 10.55
C ASP A 120 14.20 0.99 11.30
N GLY A 121 13.97 1.39 12.55
CA GLY A 121 15.06 1.68 13.49
C GLY A 121 15.59 3.12 13.55
N GLY A 122 14.92 4.11 12.95
CA GLY A 122 15.19 5.55 13.13
C GLY A 122 14.45 6.19 14.32
N GLU A 123 14.79 7.44 14.68
CA GLU A 123 14.15 8.22 15.77
C GLU A 123 12.72 8.69 15.44
N SER A 124 12.37 8.83 14.15
CA SER A 124 10.99 9.05 13.70
C SER A 124 10.57 7.89 12.82
N ARG A 125 9.64 7.07 13.34
CA ARG A 125 9.15 5.83 12.69
C ARG A 125 7.83 6.05 11.95
N SER A 126 7.44 7.29 11.71
CA SER A 126 6.13 7.62 11.18
C SER A 126 6.21 8.81 10.23
N LEU A 127 5.28 8.88 9.29
CA LEU A 127 5.18 9.95 8.30
C LEU A 127 3.73 10.39 8.15
N TRP A 128 3.47 11.68 8.34
CA TRP A 128 2.18 12.25 7.95
C TRP A 128 2.09 12.35 6.43
N LEU A 129 1.02 11.81 5.88
CA LEU A 129 0.54 12.06 4.54
C LEU A 129 -0.71 12.96 4.63
N GLY A 130 -0.93 13.80 3.62
CA GLY A 130 -2.08 14.70 3.60
C GLY A 130 -1.84 15.91 2.72
N ILE A 131 -2.83 16.81 2.65
CA ILE A 131 -2.77 17.96 1.74
C ILE A 131 -1.61 18.92 2.06
N ARG A 132 -1.11 18.92 3.30
CA ARG A 132 0.02 19.74 3.78
C ARG A 132 1.33 18.97 3.97
N HIS A 133 1.33 17.64 3.84
CA HIS A 133 2.48 16.79 4.18
C HIS A 133 3.02 15.99 2.99
N GLY A 134 2.38 16.11 1.82
CA GLY A 134 2.62 15.24 0.68
C GLY A 134 1.67 14.04 0.72
N ARG A 135 1.32 13.53 -0.46
CA ARG A 135 0.29 12.49 -0.62
C ARG A 135 0.84 11.18 -1.15
N VAL A 136 2.14 11.12 -1.45
CA VAL A 136 2.78 9.96 -2.09
C VAL A 136 4.01 9.59 -1.29
N LEU A 137 4.14 8.31 -0.97
CA LEU A 137 5.34 7.71 -0.41
C LEU A 137 5.89 6.67 -1.39
N HIS A 138 7.08 6.93 -1.96
CA HIS A 138 7.78 5.93 -2.76
C HIS A 138 8.42 4.85 -1.88
N LEU A 139 8.33 3.60 -2.34
CA LEU A 139 8.85 2.41 -1.68
C LEU A 139 10.10 1.91 -2.39
N GLU A 140 11.02 1.37 -1.61
CA GLU A 140 12.27 0.79 -2.11
C GLU A 140 12.16 -0.73 -2.14
N ARG A 141 12.75 -1.34 -3.16
CA ARG A 141 12.91 -2.80 -3.22
C ARG A 141 13.86 -3.23 -2.11
N VAL A 142 13.41 -4.13 -1.24
CA VAL A 142 14.20 -4.64 -0.12
C VAL A 142 14.84 -5.96 -0.52
N ARG A 143 16.18 -5.96 -0.57
CA ARG A 143 17.00 -7.15 -0.74
C ARG A 143 17.24 -7.85 0.58
#